data_AF-A0A1I5T5I3-F1
#
_entry.id   AF-A0A1I5T5I3-F1
#
_cell.length_a   1.000
_cell.length_b   1.000
_cell.length_c   1.000
_cell.angle_alpha   90.00
_cell.angle_beta   90.00
_cell.angle_gamma   90.00
#
_symmetry.space_group_name_H-M   'P 1'
#
loop_
_entity.id
_entity.type
_entity.pdbx_description
1 polymer ?
#
loop_
_entity_poly.entity_id
_entity_poly.type
_entity_poly.pdbx_seq_one_letter_code
_entity_poly.pdbx_strand_id
1 'polypeptide(L)'
;MTSRFSSSRMRPLAAAMLCGAVLLGALSSAQAAVNPPIYMTHGVEYMSGGIGSDEAQLMETVSPRWPATFEFAVKDHKGSADFAAGVHVTVRDSSGTALLDNVVSGGPFMVARLEPGTYEVEARIGGQVLKQPLHVLQGAAAKAVFEWPAGTDMASAGTRTVQ
;
A
#
# COMPACT_ATOMS: atom_id res chain seq x y z
N MET A 1 29.39 67.55 39.80
CA MET A 1 28.73 68.86 39.93
C MET A 1 27.98 69.16 38.64
N THR A 2 26.68 69.38 38.78
CA THR A 2 25.83 70.33 38.03
C THR A 2 25.63 70.21 36.51
N SER A 3 24.34 70.01 36.19
CA SER A 3 23.52 70.82 35.26
C SER A 3 23.69 70.57 33.74
N ARG A 4 22.68 70.70 32.86
CA ARG A 4 21.26 71.09 32.89
C ARG A 4 20.71 70.78 31.48
N PHE A 5 19.41 70.42 31.38
CA PHE A 5 18.39 70.82 30.38
C PHE A 5 18.77 70.91 28.87
N SER A 6 18.04 70.19 28.00
CA SER A 6 16.90 70.68 27.18
C SER A 6 17.38 71.48 25.94
N SER A 7 16.91 71.34 24.70
CA SER A 7 15.67 70.82 24.12
C SER A 7 15.84 70.64 22.60
N SER A 8 15.08 69.69 22.06
CA SER A 8 14.42 69.61 20.75
C SER A 8 14.66 70.73 19.72
N ARG A 9 14.95 70.33 18.47
CA ARG A 9 14.12 70.72 17.31
C ARG A 9 13.95 69.55 16.32
N MET A 10 12.73 69.01 16.35
CA MET A 10 12.00 68.34 15.28
C MET A 10 12.21 69.07 13.93
N ARG A 11 12.37 68.43 12.76
CA ARG A 11 11.42 67.66 11.90
C ARG A 11 11.90 67.89 10.42
N PRO A 12 11.33 67.29 9.37
CA PRO A 12 11.08 65.89 9.03
C PRO A 12 11.52 65.57 7.57
N LEU A 13 11.04 64.42 7.08
CA LEU A 13 10.81 64.03 5.68
C LEU A 13 11.88 63.23 4.93
N ALA A 14 11.50 61.97 4.73
CA ALA A 14 11.48 61.26 3.45
C ALA A 14 12.81 60.85 2.82
N ALA A 15 13.04 59.54 2.78
CA ALA A 15 13.30 58.83 1.53
C ALA A 15 13.17 57.32 1.76
N ALA A 16 12.34 56.69 0.93
CA ALA A 16 12.30 55.24 0.75
C ALA A 16 13.66 54.71 0.27
N MET A 17 13.97 53.43 0.56
CA MET A 17 14.30 52.42 -0.45
C MET A 17 15.04 51.17 0.10
N LEU A 18 14.58 50.02 -0.40
CA LEU A 18 15.29 48.76 -0.72
C LEU A 18 15.60 47.68 0.34
N CYS A 19 14.85 46.57 0.18
CA CYS A 19 15.31 45.19 -0.12
C CYS A 19 16.10 44.33 0.89
N GLY A 20 15.62 43.09 1.07
CA GLY A 20 16.39 41.90 1.46
C GLY A 20 15.77 41.14 2.65
N ALA A 21 14.80 40.25 2.45
CA ALA A 21 14.97 38.79 2.22
C ALA A 21 15.69 38.10 3.41
N VAL A 22 15.19 37.04 4.06
CA VAL A 22 14.62 35.80 3.51
C VAL A 22 13.72 35.16 4.59
N LEU A 23 12.42 35.02 4.33
CA LEU A 23 11.60 34.03 5.05
C LEU A 23 11.89 32.68 4.39
N LEU A 24 12.75 31.89 5.03
CA LEU A 24 13.06 30.53 4.61
C LEU A 24 11.84 29.66 4.90
N GLY A 25 10.85 29.72 4.01
CA GLY A 25 9.70 28.81 4.02
C GLY A 25 10.22 27.41 3.78
N ALA A 26 10.22 26.58 4.83
CA ALA A 26 10.38 25.15 4.70
C ALA A 26 9.19 24.62 3.89
N LEU A 27 9.37 24.53 2.57
CA LEU A 27 8.51 23.73 1.71
C LEU A 27 8.79 22.27 2.04
N SER A 28 8.15 21.76 3.09
CA SER A 28 7.96 20.31 3.21
C SER A 28 7.10 19.92 2.02
N SER A 29 7.73 19.40 0.97
CA SER A 29 7.03 18.66 -0.06
C SER A 29 6.34 17.50 0.65
N ALA A 30 5.03 17.62 0.89
CA ALA A 30 4.19 16.48 1.20
C ALA A 30 4.26 15.58 -0.03
N GLN A 31 5.24 14.67 -0.04
CA GLN A 31 5.27 13.57 -0.99
C GLN A 31 3.94 12.87 -0.81
N ALA A 32 3.09 12.94 -1.84
CA ALA A 32 1.84 12.22 -1.85
C ALA A 32 2.20 10.75 -1.71
N ALA A 33 2.09 10.20 -0.50
CA ALA A 33 2.27 8.79 -0.25
C ALA A 33 1.31 8.07 -1.19
N VAL A 34 1.86 7.27 -2.12
CA VAL A 34 1.05 6.45 -3.03
C VAL A 34 0.45 5.35 -2.16
N ASN A 35 -0.71 5.64 -1.58
CA ASN A 35 -1.48 4.71 -0.78
C ASN A 35 -2.40 3.94 -1.73
N PRO A 36 -2.23 2.61 -1.87
CA PRO A 36 -3.12 1.85 -2.72
C PRO A 36 -4.58 2.02 -2.27
N PRO A 37 -5.54 2.08 -3.20
CA PRO A 37 -6.95 2.23 -2.85
C PRO A 37 -7.46 1.01 -2.06
N ILE A 38 -8.38 1.27 -1.13
CA ILE A 38 -9.16 0.22 -0.46
C ILE A 38 -10.40 -0.05 -1.30
N TYR A 39 -10.63 -1.32 -1.60
CA TYR A 39 -11.81 -1.82 -2.29
C TYR A 39 -12.70 -2.58 -1.29
N MET A 40 -13.96 -2.80 -1.66
CA MET A 40 -14.90 -3.58 -0.87
C MET A 40 -15.72 -4.50 -1.77
N THR A 41 -15.87 -5.76 -1.36
CA THR A 41 -16.78 -6.72 -2.00
C THR A 41 -17.36 -7.65 -0.95
N HIS A 42 -18.66 -7.96 -1.06
CA HIS A 42 -19.40 -8.77 -0.08
C HIS A 42 -19.16 -8.38 1.39
N GLY A 43 -18.96 -7.09 1.68
CA GLY A 43 -18.69 -6.58 3.02
C GLY A 43 -17.24 -6.76 3.51
N VAL A 44 -16.35 -7.34 2.71
CA VAL A 44 -14.92 -7.46 3.00
C VAL A 44 -14.15 -6.34 2.32
N GLU A 45 -13.48 -5.53 3.13
CA GLU A 45 -12.49 -4.56 2.64
C GLU A 45 -11.20 -5.27 2.26
N TYR A 46 -10.57 -4.85 1.17
CA TYR A 46 -9.26 -5.35 0.76
C TYR A 46 -8.42 -4.27 0.06
N MET A 47 -7.11 -4.45 0.08
CA MET A 47 -6.14 -3.58 -0.58
C MET A 47 -5.04 -4.44 -1.18
N SER A 48 -4.53 -4.05 -2.35
CA SER A 48 -3.37 -4.71 -2.97
C SER A 48 -2.39 -3.69 -3.51
N GLY A 49 -1.09 -3.99 -3.45
CA GLY A 49 -0.03 -3.09 -3.90
C GLY A 49 1.36 -3.68 -3.69
N GLY A 50 2.39 -2.83 -3.79
CA GLY A 50 3.77 -3.22 -3.56
C GLY A 50 4.59 -3.44 -4.83
N ILE A 51 4.15 -2.87 -5.96
CA ILE A 51 4.97 -2.83 -7.19
C ILE A 51 6.12 -1.83 -7.01
N GLY A 52 5.83 -0.68 -6.40
CA GLY A 52 6.85 0.31 -6.01
C GLY A 52 7.40 0.06 -4.60
N SER A 53 8.62 0.52 -4.34
CA SER A 53 9.27 0.42 -3.02
C SER A 53 8.43 1.04 -1.91
N ASP A 54 7.83 2.19 -2.17
CA ASP A 54 7.07 2.95 -1.17
C ASP A 54 5.75 2.23 -0.83
N GLU A 55 5.09 1.67 -1.85
CA GLU A 55 3.91 0.84 -1.66
C GLU A 55 4.26 -0.45 -0.91
N ALA A 56 5.40 -1.08 -1.23
CA ALA A 56 5.82 -2.31 -0.57
C ALA A 56 6.06 -2.05 0.93
N GLN A 57 6.76 -0.96 1.26
CA GLN A 57 6.99 -0.56 2.65
C GLN A 57 5.69 -0.21 3.38
N LEU A 58 4.74 0.42 2.69
CA LEU A 58 3.41 0.68 3.23
C LEU A 58 2.67 -0.64 3.50
N MET A 59 2.67 -1.57 2.55
CA MET A 59 2.03 -2.88 2.70
C MET A 59 2.62 -3.66 3.88
N GLU A 60 3.95 -3.66 4.03
CA GLU A 60 4.63 -4.24 5.21
C GLU A 60 4.18 -3.58 6.52
N THR A 61 4.04 -2.26 6.52
CA THR A 61 3.64 -1.48 7.70
C THR A 61 2.18 -1.74 8.10
N VAL A 62 1.27 -1.89 7.12
CA VAL A 62 -0.15 -2.10 7.41
C VAL A 62 -0.49 -3.55 7.68
N SER A 63 0.19 -4.52 7.05
CA SER A 63 -0.13 -5.96 7.13
C SER A 63 -0.40 -6.48 8.55
N PRO A 64 0.39 -6.13 9.60
CA PRO A 64 0.13 -6.58 10.97
C PRO A 64 -1.21 -6.08 11.57
N ARG A 65 -1.80 -5.04 10.98
CA ARG A 65 -3.07 -4.42 11.41
C ARG A 65 -4.28 -4.95 10.63
N TRP A 66 -4.05 -5.79 9.63
CA TRP A 66 -5.08 -6.43 8.83
C TRP A 66 -5.21 -7.91 9.23
N PRO A 67 -6.44 -8.43 9.40
CA PRO A 67 -6.65 -9.82 9.82
C PRO A 67 -6.08 -10.87 8.86
N ALA A 68 -6.02 -10.58 7.56
CA ALA A 68 -5.48 -11.46 6.55
C ALA A 68 -4.49 -10.75 5.63
N THR A 69 -3.36 -11.39 5.36
CA THR A 69 -2.32 -10.96 4.42
C THR A 69 -2.00 -12.09 3.44
N PHE A 70 -1.86 -11.74 2.16
CA PHE A 70 -1.48 -12.63 1.08
C PHE A 70 -0.22 -12.11 0.40
N GLU A 71 0.73 -13.00 0.17
CA GLU A 71 1.96 -12.71 -0.56
C GLU A 71 2.09 -13.63 -1.76
N PHE A 72 2.50 -13.07 -2.90
CA PHE A 72 2.53 -13.76 -4.18
C PHE A 72 3.93 -13.68 -4.80
N ALA A 73 4.46 -14.84 -5.18
CA ALA A 73 5.76 -14.92 -5.85
C ALA A 73 5.85 -16.09 -6.84
N VAL A 74 6.70 -15.98 -7.85
CA VAL A 74 7.02 -17.04 -8.81
C VAL A 74 8.49 -17.39 -8.66
N LYS A 75 8.81 -18.68 -8.53
CA LYS A 75 10.20 -19.13 -8.46
C LYS A 75 10.91 -18.85 -9.78
N ASP A 76 12.16 -18.41 -9.71
CA ASP A 76 13.04 -18.35 -10.87
C ASP A 76 13.72 -19.72 -11.11
N HIS A 77 14.39 -19.86 -12.25
CA HIS A 77 15.13 -21.09 -12.58
C HIS A 77 16.40 -21.31 -11.72
N LYS A 78 16.77 -20.34 -10.87
CA LYS A 78 17.94 -20.37 -9.99
C LYS A 78 17.55 -20.73 -8.54
N GLY A 79 16.26 -20.90 -8.26
CA GLY A 79 15.73 -21.23 -6.93
C GLY A 79 15.39 -20.03 -6.05
N SER A 80 15.52 -18.80 -6.56
CA SER A 80 14.99 -17.59 -5.92
C SER A 80 13.51 -17.40 -6.29
N ALA A 81 12.83 -16.42 -5.70
CA ALA A 81 11.44 -16.10 -6.04
C ALA A 81 11.30 -14.62 -6.37
N ASP A 82 10.62 -14.33 -7.47
CA ASP A 82 10.27 -12.99 -7.91
C ASP A 82 8.84 -12.66 -7.49
N PHE A 83 8.62 -11.44 -7.04
CA PHE A 83 7.30 -10.95 -6.67
C PHE A 83 6.33 -10.97 -7.84
N ALA A 84 5.10 -11.45 -7.58
CA ALA A 84 4.08 -11.66 -8.59
C ALA A 84 2.94 -10.64 -8.51
N ALA A 85 2.35 -10.28 -9.64
CA ALA A 85 1.19 -9.41 -9.72
C ALA A 85 0.19 -9.95 -10.74
N GLY A 86 -1.01 -9.36 -10.81
CA GLY A 86 -2.08 -9.87 -11.67
C GLY A 86 -2.65 -11.21 -11.18
N VAL A 87 -2.51 -11.49 -9.88
CA VAL A 87 -3.02 -12.73 -9.27
C VAL A 87 -4.52 -12.60 -9.05
N HIS A 88 -5.28 -13.54 -9.57
CA HIS A 88 -6.69 -13.68 -9.25
C HIS A 88 -6.86 -14.40 -7.91
N VAL A 89 -7.55 -13.77 -6.97
CA VAL A 89 -7.76 -14.27 -5.63
C VAL A 89 -9.24 -14.52 -5.39
N THR A 90 -9.57 -15.72 -4.92
CA THR A 90 -10.88 -16.06 -4.40
C THR A 90 -10.71 -16.56 -2.97
N VAL A 91 -11.47 -15.99 -2.03
CA VAL A 91 -11.48 -16.41 -0.61
C VAL A 91 -12.86 -16.93 -0.28
N ARG A 92 -12.93 -18.18 0.17
CA ARG A 92 -14.17 -18.83 0.60
C ARG A 92 -14.15 -19.09 2.09
N ASP A 93 -15.28 -18.85 2.75
CA ASP A 93 -15.46 -19.27 4.14
C ASP A 93 -15.72 -20.78 4.24
N SER A 94 -15.88 -21.27 5.48
CA SER A 94 -16.17 -22.68 5.76
C SER A 94 -17.51 -23.18 5.23
N SER A 95 -18.44 -22.29 4.87
CA SER A 95 -19.71 -22.62 4.21
C SER A 95 -19.58 -22.73 2.70
N GLY A 96 -18.42 -22.35 2.14
CA GLY A 96 -18.16 -22.30 0.70
C GLY A 96 -18.53 -20.97 0.04
N THR A 97 -19.01 -19.99 0.82
CA THR A 97 -19.39 -18.66 0.33
C THR A 97 -18.13 -17.89 -0.07
N ALA A 98 -18.09 -17.42 -1.31
CA ALA A 98 -17.00 -16.57 -1.79
C ALA A 98 -17.16 -15.15 -1.25
N LEU A 99 -16.28 -14.75 -0.32
CA LEU A 99 -16.25 -13.41 0.26
C LEU A 99 -15.45 -12.45 -0.63
N LEU A 100 -14.29 -12.93 -1.12
CA LEU A 100 -13.60 -12.32 -2.25
C LEU A 100 -13.80 -13.25 -3.44
N ASP A 101 -14.34 -12.74 -4.55
CA ASP A 101 -14.58 -13.53 -5.74
C ASP A 101 -13.81 -12.99 -6.94
N ASN A 102 -12.77 -13.72 -7.33
CA ASN A 102 -11.93 -13.47 -8.49
C ASN A 102 -11.34 -12.06 -8.58
N VAL A 103 -11.05 -11.43 -7.43
CA VAL A 103 -10.45 -10.09 -7.39
C VAL A 103 -8.99 -10.16 -7.84
N VAL A 104 -8.49 -9.12 -8.49
CA VAL A 104 -7.12 -9.09 -9.03
C VAL A 104 -6.21 -8.33 -8.08
N SER A 105 -5.10 -8.95 -7.68
CA SER A 105 -4.03 -8.28 -6.95
C SER A 105 -3.15 -7.48 -7.91
N GLY A 106 -3.07 -6.16 -7.69
CA GLY A 106 -2.24 -5.26 -8.49
C GLY A 106 -0.73 -5.38 -8.21
N GLY A 107 -0.34 -6.08 -7.13
CA GLY A 107 1.04 -6.28 -6.71
C GLY A 107 1.24 -7.57 -5.91
N PRO A 108 2.44 -7.78 -5.36
CA PRO A 108 2.78 -8.99 -4.61
C PRO A 108 2.12 -9.11 -3.25
N PHE A 109 1.59 -8.01 -2.71
CA PHE A 109 0.95 -8.00 -1.42
C PHE A 109 -0.53 -7.64 -1.55
N MET A 110 -1.36 -8.37 -0.82
CA MET A 110 -2.77 -8.08 -0.67
C MET A 110 -3.19 -8.30 0.79
N VAL A 111 -4.02 -7.42 1.33
CA VAL A 111 -4.58 -7.54 2.68
C VAL A 111 -6.10 -7.50 2.62
N ALA A 112 -6.76 -8.19 3.55
CA ALA A 112 -8.22 -8.25 3.62
C ALA A 112 -8.74 -8.23 5.08
N ARG A 113 -9.87 -7.57 5.29
CA ARG A 113 -10.61 -7.58 6.58
C ARG A 113 -11.55 -8.76 6.64
N LEU A 114 -10.98 -9.93 6.89
CA LEU A 114 -11.74 -11.13 7.20
C LEU A 114 -12.07 -11.15 8.70
N GLU A 115 -13.30 -11.54 9.02
CA GLU A 115 -13.68 -11.84 10.40
C GLU A 115 -12.90 -13.07 10.91
N PRO A 116 -12.86 -13.31 12.24
CA PRO A 116 -12.27 -14.54 12.77
C PRO A 116 -12.99 -15.78 12.21
N GLY A 117 -12.22 -16.72 11.67
CA GLY A 117 -12.77 -17.87 10.97
C GLY A 117 -11.74 -18.72 10.22
N THR A 118 -12.24 -19.73 9.53
CA THR A 118 -11.45 -20.61 8.66
C THR A 118 -11.86 -20.36 7.21
N TYR A 119 -10.87 -20.22 6.36
CA TYR A 119 -11.02 -19.88 4.96
C TYR A 119 -10.20 -20.80 4.06
N GLU A 120 -10.66 -21.00 2.83
CA GLU A 120 -9.84 -21.45 1.72
C GLU A 120 -9.50 -20.25 0.84
N VAL A 121 -8.22 -20.05 0.58
CA VAL A 121 -7.72 -19.01 -0.32
C VAL A 121 -7.23 -19.69 -1.58
N GLU A 122 -7.86 -19.37 -2.71
CA GLU A 122 -7.45 -19.77 -4.05
C GLU A 122 -6.74 -18.58 -4.70
N ALA A 123 -5.47 -18.75 -5.05
CA ALA A 123 -4.69 -17.80 -5.81
C ALA A 123 -4.36 -18.39 -7.19
N ARG A 124 -4.58 -17.60 -8.24
CA ARG A 124 -4.38 -18.04 -9.62
C ARG A 124 -3.57 -17.02 -10.41
N ILE A 125 -2.58 -17.50 -11.13
CA ILE A 125 -1.82 -16.73 -12.10
C ILE A 125 -1.71 -17.53 -13.41
N GLY A 126 -2.07 -16.90 -14.52
CA GLY A 126 -2.24 -17.59 -15.81
C GLY A 126 -3.18 -18.80 -15.67
N GLY A 127 -2.68 -19.99 -16.02
CA GLY A 127 -3.40 -21.26 -15.88
C GLY A 127 -3.14 -22.04 -14.58
N GLN A 128 -2.30 -21.53 -13.69
CA GLN A 128 -1.90 -22.25 -12.46
C GLN A 128 -2.66 -21.74 -11.25
N VAL A 129 -3.11 -22.68 -10.42
CA VAL A 129 -3.91 -22.41 -9.23
C VAL A 129 -3.24 -23.04 -8.02
N LEU A 130 -3.09 -22.26 -6.96
CA LEU A 130 -2.68 -22.72 -5.64
C LEU A 130 -3.81 -22.46 -4.64
N LYS A 131 -4.05 -23.42 -3.75
CA LYS A 131 -5.05 -23.31 -2.68
C LYS A 131 -4.36 -23.48 -1.35
N GLN A 132 -4.65 -22.61 -0.39
CA GLN A 132 -4.15 -22.71 0.97
C GLN A 132 -5.26 -22.43 1.98
N PRO A 133 -5.33 -23.19 3.09
CA PRO A 133 -6.18 -22.83 4.20
C PRO A 133 -5.61 -21.59 4.92
N LEU A 134 -6.50 -20.72 5.40
CA LEU A 134 -6.16 -19.58 6.24
C LEU A 134 -7.04 -19.60 7.49
N HIS A 135 -6.43 -19.50 8.66
CA HIS A 135 -7.14 -19.39 9.93
C HIS A 135 -6.92 -18.01 10.53
N VAL A 136 -7.97 -17.20 10.58
CA VAL A 136 -7.95 -15.86 11.17
C VAL A 136 -8.43 -15.98 12.61
N LEU A 137 -7.56 -15.66 13.56
CA LEU A 137 -7.90 -15.67 14.98
C LEU A 137 -8.27 -14.26 15.45
N GLN A 138 -9.09 -14.17 16.48
CA GLN A 138 -9.49 -12.88 17.03
C GLN A 138 -8.26 -12.08 17.51
N GLY A 139 -8.07 -10.89 16.96
CA GLY A 139 -6.97 -9.99 17.32
C GLY A 139 -5.59 -10.40 16.79
N ALA A 140 -5.49 -11.41 15.92
CA ALA A 140 -4.23 -11.82 15.30
C ALA A 140 -4.32 -11.76 13.77
N ALA A 141 -3.23 -11.30 13.15
CA ALA A 141 -3.08 -11.35 11.71
C ALA A 141 -2.70 -12.77 11.26
N ALA A 142 -3.32 -13.24 10.17
CA ALA A 142 -2.97 -14.48 9.49
C ALA A 142 -2.32 -14.16 8.14
N LYS A 143 -1.37 -15.00 7.72
CA LYS A 143 -0.63 -14.83 6.46
C LYS A 143 -0.66 -16.12 5.64
N ALA A 144 -0.90 -16.00 4.33
CA ALA A 144 -0.71 -17.07 3.36
C ALA A 144 0.26 -16.61 2.26
N VAL A 145 1.16 -17.51 1.83
CA VAL A 145 2.21 -17.22 0.85
C VAL A 145 2.08 -18.20 -0.30
N PHE A 146 1.89 -17.67 -1.50
CA PHE A 146 1.70 -18.44 -2.72
C PHE A 146 2.93 -18.32 -3.61
N GLU A 147 3.69 -19.42 -3.68
CA GLU A 147 4.87 -19.53 -4.52
C GLU A 147 4.62 -20.51 -5.66
N TRP A 148 4.51 -20.00 -6.89
CA TRP A 148 4.41 -20.83 -8.09
C TRP A 148 5.78 -21.34 -8.54
N PRO A 149 5.85 -22.50 -9.23
CA PRO A 149 7.09 -23.00 -9.81
C PRO A 149 7.63 -22.10 -10.92
N ALA A 150 8.90 -22.30 -11.26
CA ALA A 150 9.53 -21.60 -12.38
C ALA A 150 8.86 -21.92 -13.72
N GLY A 151 8.84 -20.92 -14.60
CA GLY A 151 8.15 -21.00 -15.90
C GLY A 151 6.65 -20.73 -15.82
N THR A 152 6.13 -20.30 -14.67
CA THR A 152 4.75 -19.83 -14.56
C THR A 152 4.61 -18.50 -15.29
N ASP A 153 3.78 -18.49 -16.33
CA ASP A 153 3.61 -17.30 -17.17
C ASP A 153 2.73 -16.25 -16.49
N MET A 154 3.36 -15.16 -16.06
CA MET A 154 2.67 -13.98 -15.50
C MET A 154 2.01 -13.12 -16.57
N ALA A 155 2.46 -13.17 -17.83
CA ALA A 155 1.93 -12.34 -18.93
C ALA A 155 0.58 -12.85 -19.46
N SER A 156 0.34 -14.16 -19.39
CA SER A 156 -0.96 -14.76 -19.71
C SER A 156 -2.09 -14.33 -18.77
N ALA A 157 -1.78 -13.81 -17.56
CA ALA A 157 -2.78 -13.32 -16.62
C ALA A 157 -3.52 -12.06 -17.11
N GLY A 158 -2.92 -11.28 -18.02
CA GLY A 158 -3.51 -10.04 -18.55
C GLY A 158 -4.29 -10.20 -19.88
N THR A 159 -4.26 -11.37 -20.53
CA THR A 159 -4.62 -11.49 -21.95
C THR A 159 -5.88 -12.34 -22.20
N ARG A 160 -6.95 -12.12 -21.43
CA ARG A 160 -8.28 -12.69 -21.75
C ARG A 160 -9.39 -11.64 -21.74
N THR A 161 -9.26 -10.65 -22.60
CA THR A 161 -10.38 -9.83 -23.09
C THR A 161 -10.05 -9.35 -24.51
N VAL A 162 -10.62 -10.03 -25.51
CA VAL A 162 -11.33 -9.53 -26.71
C VAL A 162 -11.36 -10.63 -27.78
N GLN A 163 -12.44 -11.42 -27.80
CA GLN A 163 -13.08 -11.87 -29.03
C GLN A 163 -14.57 -12.07 -28.77
#